data_AF-A0A7C6F5D6-F1
#
_entry.id   AF-A0A7C6F5D6-F1
#
_cell.length_a   1.000
_cell.length_b   1.000
_cell.length_c   1.000
_cell.angle_alpha   90.00
_cell.angle_beta   90.00
_cell.angle_gamma   90.00
#
_symmetry.space_group_name_H-M   'P 1'
#
loop_
_entity.id
_entity.type
_entity.pdbx_description
1 polymer ?
#
loop_
_entity_poly.entity_id
_entity_poly.type
_entity_poly.pdbx_seq_one_letter_code
_entity_poly.pdbx_strand_id
1 'polypeptide(L)'
;MASDPNTLHGSAADAPKGLGLAGNLAKGFIHSPLSPLLLVACLALGLMGLVLTPRQEDPQISVPMVDIFFAYHGSSSEQVASIATDPLERLMSEIQGVDHVYSVSNRDGAMVTVQFDVGEELGP
;
A
#
# COMPACT_ATOMS: atom_id res chain seq x y z
N MET A 1 14.00 25.58 70.78
CA MET A 1 15.14 26.23 70.11
C MET A 1 16.35 25.36 70.43
N ALA A 2 17.05 24.72 69.49
CA ALA A 2 17.11 24.89 68.06
C ALA A 2 17.18 23.50 67.39
N SER A 3 16.50 23.41 66.26
CA SER A 3 16.58 22.36 65.27
C SER A 3 18.01 22.29 64.72
N ASP A 4 18.62 21.10 64.69
CA ASP A 4 19.77 20.82 63.82
C ASP A 4 19.23 20.40 62.44
N PRO A 5 19.38 21.22 61.39
CA PRO A 5 18.73 20.98 60.10
C PRO A 5 19.62 20.31 59.05
N ASN A 6 20.71 19.62 59.41
CA ASN A 6 21.67 19.19 58.39
C ASN A 6 22.32 17.82 58.64
N THR A 7 21.55 16.75 58.46
CA THR A 7 22.10 15.37 58.36
C THR A 7 21.60 14.58 57.15
N LEU A 8 21.08 15.25 56.12
CA LEU A 8 20.63 14.59 54.89
C LEU A 8 21.31 15.23 53.66
N HIS A 9 22.53 14.78 53.34
CA HIS A 9 23.01 14.63 51.95
C HIS A 9 24.39 13.93 51.93
N GLY A 10 24.42 12.68 52.40
CA GLY A 10 25.50 11.75 52.08
C GLY A 10 25.26 11.21 50.67
N SER A 11 26.01 11.77 49.71
CA SER A 11 26.05 11.41 48.29
C SER A 11 26.02 9.90 48.04
N ALA A 12 24.85 9.38 47.66
CA ALA A 12 24.66 8.01 47.21
C ALA A 12 24.36 8.02 45.70
N ALA A 13 25.31 8.43 44.86
CA ALA A 13 25.21 8.22 43.41
C ALA A 13 26.53 8.52 42.68
N ASP A 14 27.60 7.80 43.01
CA ASP A 14 28.77 7.75 42.13
C ASP A 14 29.03 6.31 41.68
N ALA A 15 28.08 5.78 40.90
CA ALA A 15 28.32 4.60 40.08
C ALA A 15 29.04 5.08 38.81
N PRO A 16 30.14 4.44 38.38
CA PRO A 16 30.83 4.83 37.15
C PRO A 16 29.88 4.55 35.99
N LYS A 17 29.20 5.60 35.51
CA LYS A 17 28.22 5.49 34.43
C LYS A 17 28.97 5.29 33.14
N GLY A 18 29.40 4.05 32.91
CA GLY A 18 29.91 3.60 31.63
C GLY A 18 28.90 3.99 30.55
N LEU A 19 29.37 4.72 29.55
CA LEU A 19 28.56 5.13 28.42
C LEU A 19 27.91 3.86 27.84
N GLY A 20 26.58 3.78 27.89
CA GLY A 20 25.84 2.65 27.33
C GLY A 20 26.06 2.53 25.82
N LEU A 21 25.41 1.56 25.17
CA LEU A 21 25.61 1.27 23.75
C LEU A 21 25.47 2.51 22.84
N ALA A 22 24.44 3.33 23.10
CA ALA A 22 24.24 4.62 22.42
C ALA A 22 25.35 5.65 22.72
N GLY A 23 25.88 5.68 23.95
CA GLY A 23 26.94 6.61 24.36
C GLY A 23 28.31 6.25 23.75
N ASN A 24 28.60 4.96 23.60
CA ASN A 24 29.82 4.50 22.92
C ASN A 24 29.77 4.78 21.41
N LEU A 25 28.60 4.62 20.78
CA LEU A 25 28.39 5.04 19.38
C LEU A 25 28.55 6.56 19.23
N ALA A 26 27.87 7.35 20.07
CA ALA A 26 27.99 8.81 20.03
C ALA A 26 29.44 9.28 20.24
N LYS A 27 30.19 8.66 21.17
CA LYS A 27 31.61 8.97 21.39
C LYS A 27 32.44 8.73 20.13
N GLY A 28 32.18 7.64 19.40
CA GLY A 28 32.83 7.33 18.13
C GLY A 28 32.50 8.33 17.02
N PHE A 29 31.26 8.78 16.92
CA PHE A 29 30.83 9.74 15.90
C PHE A 29 31.27 11.18 16.19
N ILE A 30 31.31 11.61 17.46
CA ILE A 30 31.64 13.01 17.84
C ILE A 30 33.13 13.31 17.67
N HIS A 31 34.01 12.34 17.92
CA HIS A 31 35.46 12.53 17.83
C HIS A 31 36.05 12.07 16.49
N SER A 32 35.24 11.49 15.60
CA SER A 32 35.72 10.97 14.32
C SER A 32 35.55 11.99 13.18
N PRO A 33 36.60 12.26 12.38
CA PRO A 33 36.49 13.08 11.17
C PRO A 33 35.61 12.43 10.09
N LEU A 34 35.21 11.17 10.26
CA LEU A 34 34.34 10.45 9.32
C LEU A 34 32.87 10.85 9.42
N SER A 35 32.43 11.48 10.52
CA SER A 35 31.04 11.90 10.71
C SER A 35 30.54 12.90 9.65
N PRO A 36 31.25 14.01 9.34
CA PRO A 36 30.84 14.90 8.25
C PRO A 36 30.90 14.24 6.87
N LEU A 37 31.85 13.32 6.64
CA LEU A 37 31.92 12.56 5.38
C LEU A 37 30.70 11.66 5.20
N LEU A 38 30.28 10.97 6.26
CA LEU A 38 29.10 10.13 6.27
C LEU A 38 27.83 10.95 6.04
N LEU A 39 27.73 12.13 6.64
CA LEU A 39 26.62 13.06 6.39
C LEU A 39 26.53 13.42 4.90
N VAL A 40 27.65 13.80 4.28
CA VAL A 40 27.71 14.13 2.85
C VAL A 40 27.37 12.91 1.99
N ALA A 41 27.86 11.72 2.33
CA ALA A 41 27.54 10.49 1.62
C ALA A 41 26.04 10.16 1.68
N CYS A 42 25.42 10.25 2.86
CA CYS A 42 23.98 10.06 3.03
C CYS A 42 23.17 11.09 2.25
N LEU A 43 23.60 12.35 2.25
CA LEU A 43 22.95 13.42 1.49
C LEU A 43 23.05 13.16 -0.03
N ALA A 44 24.23 12.75 -0.50
CA ALA A 44 24.45 12.40 -1.90
C ALA A 44 23.59 11.20 -2.33
N LEU A 45 23.49 10.16 -1.50
CA LEU A 45 22.59 9.02 -1.75
C LEU A 45 21.12 9.44 -1.78
N GLY A 46 20.70 10.34 -0.89
CA GLY A 46 19.34 10.88 -0.89
C GLY A 46 19.02 11.68 -2.15
N LEU A 47 19.93 12.55 -2.58
CA LEU A 47 19.82 13.30 -3.84
C LEU A 47 19.80 12.37 -5.04
N MET A 48 20.65 11.34 -5.04
CA MET A 48 20.71 10.34 -6.07
C MET A 48 19.37 9.57 -6.17
N GLY A 49 18.80 9.17 -5.03
CA GLY A 49 17.46 8.58 -4.97
C GLY A 49 16.39 9.50 -5.53
N LEU A 50 16.40 10.78 -5.16
CA LEU A 50 15.43 11.76 -5.66
C LEU A 50 15.48 11.93 -7.19
N VAL A 51 16.67 11.88 -7.79
CA VAL A 51 16.84 12.00 -9.24
C VAL A 51 16.57 10.68 -9.97
N LEU A 52 16.95 9.55 -9.37
CA LEU A 52 16.82 8.23 -9.99
C LEU A 52 15.42 7.62 -9.87
N THR A 53 14.63 7.99 -8.85
CA THR A 53 13.28 7.47 -8.68
C THR A 53 12.40 7.95 -9.84
N PRO A 54 11.95 7.04 -10.73
CA PRO A 54 11.09 7.43 -11.84
C PRO A 54 9.78 7.98 -11.30
N ARG A 55 9.34 9.11 -11.84
CA ARG A 55 7.99 9.62 -11.56
C ARG A 55 7.00 8.72 -12.29
N GLN A 56 6.18 8.00 -11.53
CA GLN A 56 5.02 7.30 -12.06
C GLN A 56 3.89 8.33 -12.16
N GLU A 57 3.69 8.91 -13.34
CA GLU A 57 2.62 9.91 -13.57
C GLU A 57 1.24 9.23 -13.64
N ASP A 58 1.19 8.00 -14.15
CA ASP A 58 0.00 7.17 -14.17
C ASP A 58 0.19 5.98 -13.23
N PRO A 59 -0.42 5.98 -12.02
CA PRO A 59 -0.47 4.76 -11.23
C PRO A 59 -1.21 3.72 -12.07
N GLN A 60 -0.54 2.63 -12.41
CA GLN A 60 -1.19 1.54 -13.15
C GLN A 60 -2.21 0.87 -12.23
N ILE A 61 -3.48 1.24 -12.38
CA ILE A 61 -4.60 0.58 -11.72
C ILE A 61 -4.92 -0.66 -12.55
N SER A 62 -4.42 -1.82 -12.11
CA SER A 62 -4.75 -3.10 -12.74
C SER A 62 -6.14 -3.51 -12.28
N VAL A 63 -7.16 -3.06 -13.02
CA VAL A 63 -8.54 -3.49 -12.83
C VAL A 63 -8.74 -4.75 -13.67
N PRO A 64 -8.91 -5.94 -13.07
CA PRO A 64 -9.16 -7.14 -13.82
C PRO A 64 -10.58 -7.11 -14.40
N MET A 65 -10.71 -7.32 -15.71
CA MET A 65 -12.00 -7.35 -16.40
C MET A 65 -12.13 -8.64 -17.22
N VAL A 66 -13.33 -9.23 -17.19
CA VAL A 66 -13.69 -10.40 -18.00
C VAL A 66 -14.91 -10.06 -18.84
N ASP A 67 -14.75 -10.16 -20.16
CA ASP A 67 -15.84 -9.94 -21.12
C ASP A 67 -16.43 -11.29 -21.57
N ILE A 68 -17.73 -11.46 -21.33
CA ILE A 68 -18.50 -12.65 -21.68
C ILE A 68 -19.44 -12.29 -22.83
N PHE A 69 -19.21 -12.91 -23.99
CA PHE A 69 -20.03 -12.74 -25.18
C PHE A 69 -20.92 -13.96 -25.40
N PHE A 70 -22.22 -13.75 -25.62
CA PHE A 70 -23.12 -14.83 -26.00
C PHE A 70 -24.12 -14.38 -27.07
N ALA A 71 -24.42 -15.29 -27.99
CA ALA A 71 -25.38 -15.06 -29.07
C ALA A 71 -26.72 -15.70 -28.72
N TYR A 72 -27.81 -14.97 -28.97
CA TYR A 72 -29.18 -15.42 -28.75
C TYR A 72 -30.04 -15.03 -29.95
N HIS A 73 -29.98 -15.87 -30.98
CA HIS A 73 -30.57 -15.63 -32.29
C HIS A 73 -32.10 -15.55 -32.23
N GLY A 74 -32.69 -14.59 -32.94
CA GLY A 74 -34.13 -14.55 -33.19
C GLY A 74 -34.96 -13.86 -32.10
N SER A 75 -34.33 -13.19 -31.13
CA SER A 75 -35.01 -12.38 -30.12
C SER A 75 -34.67 -10.90 -30.22
N SER A 76 -35.60 -10.05 -29.74
CA SER A 76 -35.33 -8.62 -29.58
C SER A 76 -34.36 -8.37 -28.43
N SER A 77 -33.73 -7.19 -28.42
CA SER A 77 -32.84 -6.73 -27.34
C SER A 77 -33.47 -6.85 -25.96
N GLU A 78 -34.74 -6.50 -25.81
CA GLU A 78 -35.47 -6.54 -24.53
C GLU A 78 -35.69 -7.98 -24.04
N GLN A 79 -35.89 -8.89 -24.99
CA GLN A 79 -36.10 -10.29 -24.70
C GLN A 79 -34.79 -11.00 -24.36
N VAL A 80 -33.68 -10.65 -25.04
CA VAL A 80 -32.33 -11.11 -24.69
C VAL A 80 -31.93 -10.60 -23.29
N ALA A 81 -32.23 -9.34 -22.99
CA ALA A 81 -31.95 -8.74 -21.68
C ALA A 81 -32.65 -9.52 -20.55
N SER A 82 -33.97 -9.64 -20.61
CA SER A 82 -34.76 -10.25 -19.53
C SER A 82 -34.55 -11.76 -19.36
N ILE A 83 -34.26 -12.49 -20.45
CA ILE A 83 -34.16 -13.96 -20.42
C ILE A 83 -32.73 -14.43 -20.12
N ALA A 84 -31.72 -13.72 -20.61
CA ALA A 84 -30.33 -14.19 -20.56
C ALA A 84 -29.39 -13.22 -19.83
N THR A 85 -29.43 -11.93 -20.17
CA THR A 85 -28.49 -10.94 -19.62
C THR A 85 -28.73 -10.65 -18.14
N ASP A 86 -29.96 -10.34 -17.74
CA ASP A 86 -30.35 -10.03 -16.35
C ASP A 86 -30.02 -11.16 -15.36
N PRO A 87 -30.37 -12.44 -15.63
CA PRO A 87 -29.98 -13.52 -14.73
C PRO A 87 -28.47 -13.75 -14.71
N LEU A 88 -27.77 -13.58 -15.83
CA LEU A 88 -26.31 -13.71 -15.87
C LEU A 88 -25.63 -12.61 -15.05
N GLU A 89 -26.07 -11.36 -15.16
CA GLU A 89 -25.59 -10.23 -14.38
C GLU A 89 -25.74 -10.49 -12.88
N ARG A 90 -26.91 -10.98 -12.44
CA ARG A 90 -27.16 -11.33 -11.04
C ARG A 90 -26.23 -12.43 -10.55
N LEU A 91 -26.08 -13.51 -11.33
CA LEU A 91 -25.19 -14.63 -10.97
C LEU A 91 -23.73 -14.18 -10.87
N MET A 92 -23.27 -13.30 -11.76
CA MET A 92 -21.90 -12.79 -11.72
C MET A 92 -21.69 -11.81 -10.55
N SER A 93 -22.70 -11.01 -10.21
CA SER A 93 -22.63 -10.07 -9.08
C SER A 93 -22.54 -10.76 -7.71
N GLU A 94 -22.94 -12.03 -7.63
CA GLU A 94 -22.84 -12.84 -6.40
C GLU A 94 -21.47 -13.51 -6.22
N ILE A 95 -20.59 -13.47 -7.23
CA ILE A 95 -19.25 -14.06 -7.16
C ILE A 95 -18.36 -13.22 -6.23
N GLN A 96 -17.65 -13.89 -5.32
CA GLN A 96 -16.70 -13.23 -4.44
C GLN A 96 -15.55 -12.61 -5.26
N GLY A 97 -15.26 -11.33 -5.02
CA GLY A 97 -14.21 -10.59 -5.71
C GLY A 97 -14.69 -9.79 -6.93
N VAL A 98 -15.99 -9.80 -7.23
CA VAL A 98 -16.58 -8.91 -8.25
C VAL A 98 -16.93 -7.56 -7.62
N ASP A 99 -16.42 -6.48 -8.22
CA ASP A 99 -16.69 -5.10 -7.83
C ASP A 99 -17.88 -4.54 -8.62
N HIS A 100 -17.87 -4.66 -9.96
CA HIS A 100 -18.93 -4.17 -10.83
C HIS A 100 -19.25 -5.13 -11.98
N VAL A 101 -20.53 -5.24 -12.34
CA VAL A 101 -20.97 -5.95 -13.55
C VAL A 101 -21.72 -4.98 -14.46
N TYR A 102 -21.31 -4.93 -15.72
CA TYR A 102 -21.95 -4.16 -16.77
C TYR A 102 -22.48 -5.09 -17.84
N SER A 103 -23.62 -4.75 -18.43
CA SER A 103 -24.22 -5.57 -19.47
C SER A 103 -24.77 -4.73 -20.62
N VAL A 104 -24.63 -5.23 -21.84
CA VAL A 104 -25.12 -4.61 -23.07
C VAL A 104 -25.81 -5.67 -23.90
N SER A 105 -27.12 -5.52 -24.07
CA SER A 105 -27.95 -6.43 -24.86
C SER A 105 -28.26 -5.84 -26.22
N ASN A 106 -28.00 -6.60 -27.28
CA ASN A 106 -28.29 -6.24 -28.67
C ASN A 106 -29.30 -7.23 -29.26
N ARG A 107 -29.79 -6.93 -30.47
CA ARG A 107 -30.51 -7.94 -31.25
C ARG A 107 -29.55 -9.09 -31.56
N ASP A 108 -30.03 -10.33 -31.39
CA ASP A 108 -29.28 -11.57 -31.65
C ASP A 108 -28.12 -11.89 -30.69
N GLY A 109 -27.88 -11.12 -29.62
CA GLY A 109 -26.84 -11.43 -28.63
C GLY A 109 -26.59 -10.34 -27.59
N ALA A 110 -25.72 -10.62 -26.64
CA ALA A 110 -25.35 -9.68 -25.58
C ALA A 110 -23.90 -9.88 -25.12
N MET A 111 -23.39 -8.86 -24.43
CA MET A 111 -22.07 -8.80 -23.81
C MET A 111 -22.23 -8.44 -22.34
N VAL A 112 -21.55 -9.17 -21.45
CA VAL A 112 -21.48 -8.89 -20.02
C VAL A 112 -20.02 -8.72 -19.63
N THR A 113 -19.69 -7.56 -19.06
CA THR A 113 -18.35 -7.21 -18.58
C THR A 113 -18.36 -7.28 -17.06
N VAL A 114 -17.51 -8.15 -16.49
CA VAL A 114 -17.34 -8.33 -15.05
C VAL A 114 -16.02 -7.72 -14.63
N GLN A 115 -16.07 -6.77 -13.71
CA GLN A 115 -14.95 -6.07 -13.10
C GLN A 115 -14.67 -6.68 -11.72
N PHE A 116 -13.43 -7.07 -11.48
CA PHE A 116 -12.99 -7.65 -10.21
C PHE A 116 -12.26 -6.62 -9.33
N ASP A 117 -12.11 -6.97 -8.05
CA ASP A 117 -11.32 -6.21 -7.08
C ASP A 117 -9.84 -6.09 -7.50
N VAL A 118 -9.23 -4.96 -7.13
CA VAL A 118 -7.83 -4.67 -7.47
C VAL A 118 -6.90 -5.61 -6.69
N GLY A 119 -6.11 -6.40 -7.41
CA GLY A 119 -5.17 -7.37 -6.83
C GLY A 119 -5.63 -8.82 -6.91
N GLU A 120 -6.81 -9.10 -7.48
CA GLU A 120 -7.25 -10.45 -7.76
C GLU A 120 -6.46 -11.04 -8.95
N GLU A 121 -5.95 -12.25 -8.79
CA GLU A 121 -5.22 -12.96 -9.85
C GLU A 121 -6.25 -13.55 -10.82
N LEU A 122 -6.41 -12.93 -11.99
CA LEU A 122 -7.08 -13.60 -13.10
C LEU A 122 -6.23 -14.82 -13.47
N GLY A 123 -6.84 -15.99 -13.48
CA GLY A 123 -6.19 -17.23 -13.87
C GLY A 123 -5.48 -17.13 -15.22
N PRO A 124 -4.60 -18.11 -15.53
CA PRO A 124 -3.73 -18.08 -16.71
C PRO A 124 -4.46 -17.93 -18.05
#